data_AF-A0A0Q8B6L9-F1
#
_entry.id   AF-A0A0Q8B6L9-F1
#
_cell.length_a   1.000
_cell.length_b   1.000
_cell.length_c   1.000
_cell.angle_alpha   90.00
_cell.angle_beta   90.00
_cell.angle_gamma   90.00
#
_symmetry.space_group_name_H-M   'P 1'
#
loop_
_entity.id
_entity.type
_entity.pdbx_description
1 polymer ?
#
loop_
_entity_poly.entity_id
_entity_poly.type
_entity_poly.pdbx_seq_one_letter_code
_entity_poly.pdbx_strand_id
1 'polypeptide(L)'
;MEISTQYNGNPDDLALFVKLLPEESMFLIDLRPKKDHKVVHRSNGEILFTLIRRHQPSPSKPDFKVFIVGANWGSLNGTLFEDVAALAYAIQKRGLQQVAF
;
A
#
# COMPACT_ATOMS: atom_id res chain seq x y z
N MET A 1 3.85 18.28 -5.33
CA MET A 1 2.65 18.26 -4.47
C MET A 1 2.56 16.86 -3.89
N GLU A 2 2.88 16.73 -2.61
CA GLU A 2 2.92 15.46 -1.89
C GLU A 2 1.50 14.92 -1.73
N ILE A 3 1.30 13.62 -1.97
CA ILE A 3 0.06 12.94 -1.59
C ILE A 3 0.45 11.77 -0.70
N SER A 4 0.98 12.09 0.47
CA SER A 4 0.78 11.27 1.67
C SER A 4 -0.50 11.78 2.31
N THR A 5 -1.63 11.19 1.94
CA THR A 5 -2.89 11.54 2.61
C THR A 5 -2.84 10.94 4.03
N GLN A 6 -2.98 11.78 5.05
CA GLN A 6 -3.38 11.31 6.37
C GLN A 6 -4.72 10.59 6.26
N TYR A 7 -4.90 9.53 7.06
CA TYR A 7 -6.09 8.67 7.00
C TYR A 7 -7.39 9.48 7.10
N ASN A 8 -8.13 9.59 5.99
CA ASN A 8 -9.40 10.33 5.91
C ASN A 8 -10.63 9.41 5.84
N GLY A 9 -10.46 8.12 6.16
CA GLY A 9 -11.49 7.10 6.07
C GLY A 9 -12.28 6.88 7.37
N ASN A 10 -12.79 5.67 7.57
CA ASN A 10 -13.55 5.29 8.76
C ASN A 10 -12.65 5.27 10.02
N PRO A 11 -12.98 6.00 11.10
CA PRO A 11 -12.24 5.93 12.37
C PRO A 11 -11.98 4.52 12.92
N ASP A 12 -12.90 3.57 12.69
CA ASP A 12 -12.73 2.17 13.11
C ASP A 12 -11.61 1.46 12.35
N ASP A 13 -11.52 1.73 11.05
CA ASP A 13 -10.44 1.22 10.20
C ASP A 13 -9.09 1.80 10.66
N LEU A 14 -9.05 3.09 11.03
CA LEU A 14 -7.85 3.72 11.57
C LEU A 14 -7.41 3.05 12.88
N ALA A 15 -8.34 2.86 13.83
CA ALA A 15 -8.06 2.22 15.10
C ALA A 15 -7.53 0.78 14.92
N LEU A 16 -8.11 0.05 13.95
CA LEU A 16 -7.63 -1.27 13.56
C LEU A 16 -6.20 -1.22 13.01
N PHE A 17 -5.89 -0.30 12.10
CA PHE A 17 -4.53 -0.16 11.56
C PHE A 17 -3.51 0.25 12.61
N VAL A 18 -3.86 1.16 13.53
CA VAL A 18 -2.99 1.52 14.66
C VAL A 18 -2.67 0.31 15.53
N LYS A 19 -3.66 -0.57 15.76
CA LYS A 19 -3.47 -1.80 16.53
C LYS A 19 -2.58 -2.81 15.80
N LEU A 20 -2.74 -2.94 14.49
CA LEU A 20 -1.99 -3.92 13.67
C LEU A 20 -0.58 -3.46 13.31
N LEU A 21 -0.32 -2.15 13.34
CA LEU A 21 0.97 -1.54 13.07
C LEU A 21 1.47 -0.83 14.34
N PRO A 22 1.83 -1.57 15.40
CA PRO A 22 2.23 -0.96 16.67
C PRO A 22 3.58 -0.24 16.58
N GLU A 23 4.46 -0.68 15.67
CA GLU A 23 5.84 -0.18 15.56
C GLU A 23 6.08 0.52 14.21
N GLU A 24 7.12 1.35 14.21
CA GLU A 24 7.64 1.97 12.98
C GLU A 24 8.12 0.93 11.97
N SER A 25 8.14 1.30 10.69
CA SER A 25 8.59 0.41 9.60
C SER A 25 7.75 -0.86 9.44
N MET A 26 6.54 -0.91 10.00
CA MET A 26 5.56 -1.96 9.70
C MET A 26 4.62 -1.53 8.59
N PHE A 27 4.18 -2.49 7.79
CA PHE A 27 3.12 -2.28 6.81
C PHE A 27 2.19 -3.49 6.67
N LEU A 28 1.02 -3.25 6.11
CA LEU A 28 0.08 -4.28 5.66
C LEU A 28 -0.49 -3.90 4.30
N ILE A 29 -1.12 -4.87 3.65
CA ILE A 29 -1.84 -4.66 2.40
C ILE A 29 -3.34 -4.83 2.70
N ASP A 30 -4.12 -3.74 2.56
CA ASP A 30 -5.58 -3.80 2.66
C ASP A 30 -6.16 -4.17 1.29
N LEU A 31 -6.64 -5.42 1.17
CA LEU A 31 -7.32 -5.97 0.00
C LEU A 31 -8.81 -6.24 0.27
N ARG A 32 -9.39 -5.66 1.32
CA ARG A 32 -10.78 -5.94 1.69
C ARG A 32 -11.72 -5.60 0.53
N PRO A 33 -12.71 -6.46 0.21
CA PRO A 33 -13.66 -6.19 -0.85
C PRO A 33 -14.37 -4.84 -0.65
N LYS A 34 -14.71 -4.17 -1.75
CA LYS A 34 -15.40 -2.86 -1.77
C LYS A 34 -14.60 -1.69 -1.18
N LYS A 35 -13.31 -1.87 -0.89
CA LYS A 35 -12.38 -0.81 -0.51
C LYS A 35 -11.30 -0.68 -1.59
N ASP A 36 -10.76 0.53 -1.74
CA ASP A 36 -9.57 0.72 -2.56
C ASP A 36 -8.41 -0.07 -1.95
N HIS A 37 -7.75 -0.87 -2.79
CA HIS A 37 -6.56 -1.62 -2.41
C HIS A 37 -5.45 -0.63 -2.08
N LYS A 38 -4.77 -0.85 -0.96
CA LYS A 38 -3.74 0.08 -0.48
C LYS A 38 -2.69 -0.63 0.36
N VAL A 39 -1.49 -0.08 0.31
CA VAL A 39 -0.45 -0.29 1.31
C VAL A 39 -0.76 0.64 2.48
N VAL A 40 -0.84 0.09 3.69
CA VAL A 40 -0.94 0.88 4.93
C VAL A 40 0.35 0.68 5.70
N HIS A 41 1.02 1.74 6.11
CA HIS A 41 2.28 1.66 6.83
C HIS A 41 2.35 2.67 7.96
N ARG A 42 3.20 2.38 8.95
CA ARG A 42 3.49 3.30 10.05
C ARG A 42 4.82 4.01 9.81
N SER A 43 4.78 5.33 9.89
CA SER A 43 5.94 6.20 9.74
C SER A 43 5.80 7.43 10.64
N ASN A 44 6.82 7.73 11.42
CA ASN A 44 6.88 8.91 12.32
C ASN A 44 5.66 9.03 13.25
N GLY A 45 5.19 7.91 13.78
CA GLY A 45 4.02 7.84 14.66
C GLY A 45 2.67 7.91 13.95
N GLU A 46 2.65 8.15 12.63
CA GLU A 46 1.43 8.27 11.84
C GLU A 46 1.13 7.00 11.04
N ILE A 47 -0.17 6.78 10.78
CA ILE A 47 -0.64 5.77 9.83
C ILE A 47 -0.82 6.44 8.46
N LEU A 48 -0.02 5.99 7.51
CA LEU A 48 -0.03 6.47 6.14
C LEU A 48 -0.54 5.39 5.20
N PHE A 49 -1.21 5.80 4.14
CA PHE A 49 -1.69 4.87 3.12
C PHE A 49 -1.26 5.28 1.72
N THR A 50 -1.14 4.29 0.85
CA THR A 50 -0.74 4.46 -0.54
C THR A 50 -1.55 3.52 -1.40
N LEU A 51 -2.26 4.09 -2.38
CA LEU A 51 -3.16 3.31 -3.22
C LEU A 51 -2.39 2.36 -4.13
N ILE A 52 -2.88 1.13 -4.23
CA ILE A 52 -2.45 0.14 -5.20
C ILE A 52 -3.37 0.27 -6.41
N ARG A 53 -2.79 0.61 -7.55
CA ARG A 53 -3.48 0.74 -8.83
C ARG A 53 -3.16 -0.46 -9.70
N ARG A 54 -4.09 -0.77 -10.61
CA ARG A 54 -3.89 -1.77 -11.66
C ARG A 54 -3.52 -1.04 -12.95
N HIS A 55 -2.54 -1.59 -13.66
CA HIS A 55 -2.20 -1.21 -15.02
C HIS A 55 -2.55 -2.37 -15.94
N GLN A 56 -3.42 -2.10 -16.91
CA GLN A 56 -3.78 -3.05 -17.94
C GLN A 56 -3.47 -2.40 -19.29
N PRO A 57 -2.50 -2.93 -20.07
CA PRO A 57 -2.08 -2.30 -21.32
C PRO A 57 -3.20 -2.20 -22.36
N SER A 58 -4.18 -3.10 -22.29
CA SER A 58 -5.35 -3.11 -23.16
C SER A 58 -6.53 -3.78 -22.45
N PRO A 59 -7.76 -3.24 -22.55
CA PRO A 59 -8.95 -3.81 -21.93
C PRO A 59 -9.26 -5.26 -22.34
N SER A 60 -8.75 -5.70 -23.50
CA SER A 60 -8.98 -7.05 -24.05
C SER A 60 -7.96 -8.10 -23.58
N LYS A 61 -6.88 -7.70 -22.89
CA LYS A 61 -5.87 -8.63 -22.36
C LYS A 61 -6.12 -8.89 -20.88
N PRO A 62 -6.18 -10.15 -20.42
CA PRO A 62 -6.42 -10.47 -19.01
C PRO A 62 -5.25 -10.08 -18.10
N ASP A 63 -4.04 -9.94 -18.67
CA ASP A 63 -2.84 -9.60 -17.93
C ASP A 63 -2.91 -8.16 -17.40
N PHE A 64 -2.86 -8.03 -16.09
CA PHE A 64 -2.70 -6.75 -15.41
C PHE A 64 -1.46 -6.78 -14.53
N LYS A 65 -0.85 -5.62 -14.36
CA LYS A 65 0.21 -5.37 -13.38
C LYS A 65 -0.32 -4.46 -12.29
N VAL A 66 0.38 -4.40 -11.16
CA VAL A 66 0.05 -3.47 -10.08
C VAL A 66 1.18 -2.49 -9.83
N PHE A 67 0.84 -1.32 -9.33
CA PHE A 67 1.81 -0.30 -8.92
C PHE A 67 1.22 0.54 -7.80
N ILE A 68 2.10 1.23 -7.07
CA ILE A 68 1.69 2.20 -6.04
C ILE A 68 1.92 3.63 -6.52
N VAL A 69 1.08 4.54 -6.03
CA VAL A 69 1.17 5.97 -6.33
C VAL A 69 1.46 6.74 -5.05
N GLY A 70 2.69 7.21 -4.90
CA GLY A 70 3.14 8.03 -3.78
C GLY A 70 4.63 8.32 -3.87
N ALA A 71 5.02 9.60 -3.90
CA ALA A 71 6.41 10.03 -4.10
C ALA A 71 7.38 9.48 -3.04
N ASN A 72 6.89 9.28 -1.81
CA ASN A 72 7.67 8.78 -0.67
C ASN A 72 8.21 7.36 -0.88
N TRP A 73 7.70 6.64 -1.89
CA TRP A 73 8.17 5.32 -2.26
C TRP A 73 9.34 5.32 -3.25
N GLY A 74 9.94 6.47 -3.59
CA GLY A 74 11.14 6.55 -4.43
C GLY A 74 11.03 5.67 -5.69
N SER A 75 11.97 4.75 -5.90
CA SER A 75 11.98 3.82 -7.05
C SER A 75 10.81 2.80 -7.13
N LEU A 76 9.98 2.63 -6.10
CA LEU A 76 8.79 1.78 -6.19
C LEU A 76 7.57 2.54 -6.71
N ASN A 77 7.59 3.88 -6.67
CA ASN A 77 6.49 4.70 -7.16
C ASN A 77 6.34 4.54 -8.68
N GLY A 78 5.15 4.12 -9.13
CA GLY A 78 4.89 3.88 -10.55
C GLY A 78 5.55 2.62 -11.15
N THR A 79 6.35 1.89 -10.38
CA THR A 79 6.96 0.64 -10.85
C THR A 79 5.90 -0.46 -10.96
N LEU A 80 5.88 -1.15 -12.10
CA LEU A 80 4.93 -2.22 -12.39
C LEU A 80 5.42 -3.56 -11.84
N PHE A 81 4.59 -4.20 -11.02
CA PHE A 81 4.79 -5.54 -10.47
C PHE A 81 3.77 -6.51 -11.05
N GLU A 82 4.14 -7.79 -11.16
CA GLU A 82 3.24 -8.84 -11.69
C GLU A 82 1.95 -8.95 -10.86
N ASP A 83 2.07 -8.89 -9.54
CA ASP A 83 0.93 -8.93 -8.63
C ASP A 83 1.22 -8.19 -7.32
N VAL A 84 0.25 -8.25 -6.40
CA VAL A 84 0.34 -7.63 -5.08
C VAL A 84 1.41 -8.29 -4.21
N ALA A 85 1.69 -9.59 -4.40
CA ALA A 85 2.71 -10.30 -3.62
C ALA A 85 4.12 -9.84 -4.04
N ALA A 86 4.37 -9.67 -5.33
CA ALA A 86 5.60 -9.09 -5.87
C ALA A 86 5.84 -7.65 -5.37
N LEU A 87 4.77 -6.84 -5.34
CA LEU A 87 4.81 -5.50 -4.74
C LEU A 87 5.17 -5.56 -3.25
N ALA A 88 4.49 -6.41 -2.47
CA ALA A 88 4.74 -6.55 -1.03
C ALA A 88 6.18 -6.99 -0.74
N TYR A 89 6.70 -7.94 -1.52
CA TYR A 89 8.08 -8.39 -1.44
C TYR A 89 9.09 -7.26 -1.74
N ALA A 90 8.80 -6.40 -2.72
CA ALA A 90 9.64 -5.25 -3.02
C ALA A 90 9.64 -4.21 -1.89
N ILE A 91 8.52 -4.04 -1.18
CA ILE A 91 8.43 -3.19 0.02
C ILE A 91 9.24 -3.81 1.17
N GLN A 92 9.15 -5.13 1.38
CA GLN A 92 9.96 -5.83 2.39
C GLN A 92 11.46 -5.65 2.15
N LYS A 93 11.91 -5.69 0.89
CA LYS A 93 13.32 -5.42 0.53
C LYS A 93 13.81 -4.03 0.90
N ARG A 94 12.91 -3.09 1.22
CA ARG A 94 13.27 -1.76 1.74
C ARG A 94 13.39 -1.70 3.25
N GLY A 95 13.24 -2.83 3.93
CA GLY A 95 13.37 -2.93 5.38
C GLY A 95 12.06 -2.77 6.15
N LEU A 96 10.91 -2.72 5.46
CA LEU A 96 9.63 -2.71 6.16
C LEU A 96 9.15 -4.14 6.45
N GLN A 97 8.61 -4.36 7.64
CA GLN A 97 8.04 -5.64 8.05
C GLN A 97 6.56 -5.71 7.65
N GLN A 98 6.19 -6.78 6.93
CA GLN A 98 4.79 -7.02 6.59
C GLN A 98 4.06 -7.69 7.77
N VAL A 99 2.88 -7.19 8.08
CA VAL A 99 1.92 -7.78 9.02
C VAL A 99 0.76 -8.41 8.23
N ALA A 100 0.22 -9.52 8.74
CA ALA A 100 -0.96 -10.16 8.17
C ALA A 100 -2.21 -9.32 8.42
N PHE A 101 -3.14 -9.32 7.46
CA PHE A 101 -4.40 -8.58 7.52
C PHE A 101 -5.54 -9.32 6.84
#